data_AF-A0AAX3AEV2-F1
#
_entry.id   AF-A0AAX3AEV2-F1
#
_cell.length_a   1.000
_cell.length_b   1.000
_cell.length_c   1.000
_cell.angle_alpha   90.00
_cell.angle_beta   90.00
_cell.angle_gamma   90.00
#
_symmetry.space_group_name_H-M   'P 1'
#
loop_
_entity.id
_entity.type
_entity.pdbx_description
1 polymer ?
#
loop_
_entity_poly.entity_id
_entity_poly.type
_entity_poly.pdbx_seq_one_letter_code
_entity_poly.pdbx_strand_id
1 'polypeptide(L)'
;MKQLALILALTQASPLAAQSMMSAAEFDAYTRGKTLFYAQNGETYGAERYLSNRRVEWSFLDGECKSGSWYEDAGKICFTYDENPTPQCWRFREGASGLIAQFENDPTTTELYEAQNSGQDFTCLGPKVGV
;
A
#
# COMPACT_ATOMS: atom_id res chain seq x y z
N MET A 1 62.35 21.03 9.49
CA MET A 1 61.13 20.76 8.70
C MET A 1 60.22 19.87 9.54
N LYS A 2 59.09 20.38 10.02
CA LYS A 2 58.19 19.65 10.94
C LYS A 2 56.77 19.92 10.48
N GLN A 3 56.30 19.12 9.52
CA GLN A 3 54.96 19.26 8.96
C GLN A 3 53.95 18.62 9.91
N LEU A 4 53.04 19.46 10.40
CA LEU A 4 51.90 19.09 11.23
C LEU A 4 50.86 18.43 10.32
N ALA A 5 50.61 17.14 10.51
CA ALA A 5 49.56 16.41 9.81
C ALA A 5 48.20 16.76 10.44
N LEU A 6 47.37 17.50 9.70
CA LEU A 6 46.00 17.84 10.10
C LEU A 6 45.06 16.72 9.60
N ILE A 7 44.54 15.92 10.51
CA ILE A 7 43.57 14.85 10.21
C ILE A 7 42.20 15.52 10.05
N LEU A 8 41.74 15.63 8.80
CA LEU A 8 40.41 16.12 8.46
C LEU A 8 39.40 14.98 8.63
N ALA A 9 38.63 15.00 9.72
CA ALA A 9 37.53 14.08 9.95
C ALA A 9 36.37 14.42 8.99
N LEU A 10 36.18 13.62 7.95
CA LEU A 10 34.99 13.68 7.10
C LEU A 10 33.81 13.08 7.86
N THR A 11 32.93 13.95 8.36
CA THR A 11 31.59 13.58 8.82
C THR A 11 30.76 13.15 7.62
N GLN A 12 30.55 11.85 7.47
CA GLN A 12 29.62 11.30 6.48
C GLN A 12 28.19 11.63 6.93
N ALA A 13 27.61 12.68 6.37
CA ALA A 13 26.18 12.92 6.44
C ALA A 13 25.50 11.92 5.50
N SER A 14 24.95 10.83 6.05
CA SER A 14 24.09 9.93 5.27
C SER A 14 22.84 10.71 4.83
N PRO A 15 22.49 10.72 3.53
CA PRO A 15 21.26 11.35 3.08
C PRO A 15 20.09 10.63 3.76
N LEU A 16 19.25 11.41 4.43
CA LEU A 16 17.95 10.95 4.91
C LEU A 16 17.15 10.60 3.66
N ALA A 17 17.02 9.31 3.34
CA ALA A 17 16.25 8.87 2.20
C ALA A 17 14.80 9.28 2.43
N ALA A 18 14.35 10.32 1.73
CA ALA A 18 12.93 10.58 1.56
C ALA A 18 12.32 9.30 0.99
N GLN A 19 11.35 8.71 1.70
CA GLN A 19 10.68 7.48 1.27
C GLN A 19 10.11 7.70 -0.13
N SER A 20 10.74 7.11 -1.14
CA SER A 20 10.33 7.22 -2.53
C SER A 20 9.00 6.51 -2.72
N MET A 21 8.12 7.11 -3.54
CA MET A 21 6.89 6.44 -3.97
C MET A 21 7.26 5.21 -4.81
N MET A 22 6.54 4.11 -4.61
CA MET A 22 6.74 2.85 -5.30
C MET A 22 6.23 2.93 -6.74
N SER A 23 7.00 2.38 -7.67
CA SER A 23 6.54 2.02 -9.01
C SER A 23 5.54 0.87 -8.96
N ALA A 24 4.82 0.60 -10.06
CA ALA A 24 3.95 -0.59 -10.12
C ALA A 24 4.71 -1.90 -9.98
N ALA A 25 5.97 -1.97 -10.44
CA ALA A 25 6.77 -3.18 -10.32
C ALA A 25 7.13 -3.46 -8.86
N GLU A 26 7.51 -2.43 -8.10
CA GLU A 26 7.77 -2.54 -6.67
C GLU A 26 6.49 -2.85 -5.89
N PHE A 27 5.38 -2.20 -6.24
CA PHE A 27 4.08 -2.46 -5.64
C PHE A 27 3.61 -3.91 -5.88
N ASP A 28 3.70 -4.41 -7.11
CA ASP A 28 3.34 -5.81 -7.44
C ASP A 28 4.24 -6.79 -6.68
N ALA A 29 5.55 -6.55 -6.66
CA ALA A 29 6.49 -7.40 -5.92
C ALA A 29 6.18 -7.42 -4.41
N TYR A 30 5.75 -6.29 -3.85
CA TYR A 30 5.36 -6.19 -2.46
C TYR A 30 4.04 -6.90 -2.17
N THR A 31 3.03 -6.73 -3.01
CA THR A 31 1.63 -7.09 -2.68
C THR A 31 1.21 -8.47 -3.17
N ARG A 32 1.75 -8.95 -4.30
CA ARG A 32 1.26 -10.15 -4.98
C ARG A 32 1.19 -11.37 -4.08
N GLY A 33 0.02 -12.01 -4.05
CA GLY A 33 -0.25 -13.21 -3.25
C GLY A 33 -0.49 -12.93 -1.76
N LYS A 34 -0.43 -11.66 -1.32
CA LYS A 34 -0.75 -11.26 0.05
C LYS A 34 -2.20 -10.85 0.17
N THR A 35 -2.69 -10.92 1.40
CA THR A 35 -3.87 -10.17 1.84
C THR A 35 -3.37 -9.11 2.82
N LEU A 36 -3.60 -7.84 2.49
CA LEU A 36 -3.19 -6.73 3.32
C LEU A 36 -4.42 -6.12 3.98
N PHE A 37 -4.33 -5.86 5.29
CA PHE A 37 -5.34 -5.12 6.02
C PHE A 37 -4.91 -3.67 6.08
N TYR A 38 -5.87 -2.77 5.91
CA TYR A 38 -5.66 -1.35 5.96
C TYR A 38 -6.39 -0.76 7.15
N ALA A 39 -5.72 0.13 7.87
CA ALA A 39 -6.27 0.91 8.95
C ALA A 39 -6.28 2.40 8.60
N GLN A 40 -7.27 3.09 9.14
CA GLN A 40 -7.43 4.54 9.06
C GLN A 40 -7.70 5.06 10.46
N ASN A 41 -6.98 6.10 10.91
CA ASN A 41 -7.14 6.65 12.26
C ASN A 41 -7.01 5.61 13.40
N GLY A 42 -6.25 4.53 13.17
CA GLY A 42 -6.04 3.44 14.13
C GLY A 42 -7.11 2.35 14.13
N GLU A 43 -8.17 2.46 13.32
CA GLU A 43 -9.22 1.44 13.17
C GLU A 43 -9.05 0.69 11.85
N THR A 44 -9.28 -0.62 11.84
CA THR A 44 -9.27 -1.41 10.60
C THR A 44 -10.39 -0.92 9.69
N TYR A 45 -10.01 -0.46 8.50
CA TYR A 45 -10.92 0.10 7.49
C TYR A 45 -11.40 -0.96 6.51
N GLY A 46 -10.53 -1.88 6.13
CA GLY A 46 -10.81 -2.90 5.16
C GLY A 46 -9.58 -3.73 4.85
N ALA A 47 -9.70 -4.61 3.88
CA ALA A 47 -8.61 -5.46 3.45
C ALA A 47 -8.66 -5.69 1.93
N GLU A 48 -7.48 -5.85 1.35
CA GLU A 48 -7.28 -6.10 -0.07
C GLU A 48 -6.51 -7.42 -0.23
N ARG A 49 -7.07 -8.34 -1.01
CA ARG A 49 -6.39 -9.56 -1.44
C ARG A 49 -5.83 -9.36 -2.84
N TYR A 50 -4.51 -9.53 -2.99
CA TYR A 50 -3.81 -9.35 -4.25
C TYR A 50 -3.55 -10.68 -4.95
N LEU A 51 -4.15 -10.84 -6.12
CA LEU A 51 -4.09 -12.05 -6.93
C LEU A 51 -3.08 -11.89 -8.07
N SER A 52 -2.85 -12.97 -8.81
CA SER A 52 -2.04 -12.92 -10.03
C SER A 52 -2.68 -12.04 -11.11
N ASN A 53 -1.88 -11.62 -12.10
CA ASN A 53 -2.33 -10.83 -13.25
C ASN A 53 -3.00 -9.50 -12.87
N ARG A 54 -2.53 -8.86 -11.80
CA ARG A 54 -3.03 -7.56 -11.30
C ARG A 54 -4.53 -7.55 -10.97
N ARG A 55 -5.05 -8.69 -10.52
CA ARG A 55 -6.41 -8.81 -9.99
C ARG A 55 -6.40 -8.59 -8.48
N VAL A 56 -7.47 -8.01 -7.96
CA VAL A 56 -7.66 -7.77 -6.53
C VAL A 56 -9.06 -8.09 -6.09
N GLU A 57 -9.22 -8.30 -4.79
CA GLU A 57 -10.50 -8.32 -4.11
C GLU A 57 -10.45 -7.42 -2.88
N TRP A 58 -11.32 -6.43 -2.84
CA TRP A 58 -11.48 -5.53 -1.70
C TRP A 58 -12.63 -5.98 -0.81
N SER A 59 -12.46 -5.92 0.50
CA SER A 59 -13.55 -6.10 1.46
C SER A 59 -13.52 -5.03 2.54
N PHE A 60 -14.69 -4.54 2.92
CA PHE A 60 -14.88 -3.74 4.13
C PHE A 60 -15.02 -4.62 5.39
N LEU A 61 -14.70 -5.92 5.28
CA LEU A 61 -14.77 -6.92 6.35
C LEU A 61 -16.21 -7.18 6.83
N ASP A 62 -17.17 -6.94 5.95
CA ASP A 62 -18.61 -7.20 6.10
C ASP A 62 -19.02 -8.57 5.53
N GLY A 63 -18.06 -9.33 4.99
CA GLY A 63 -18.28 -10.62 4.35
C GLY A 63 -18.51 -10.52 2.84
N GLU A 64 -18.60 -9.31 2.28
CA GLU A 64 -18.68 -9.06 0.84
C GLU A 64 -17.30 -8.70 0.27
N CYS A 65 -17.03 -9.18 -0.94
CA CYS A 65 -15.77 -8.92 -1.63
C CYS A 65 -16.03 -8.36 -3.02
N LYS A 66 -15.42 -7.20 -3.28
CA LYS A 66 -15.48 -6.48 -4.55
C LYS A 66 -14.31 -6.93 -5.41
N SER A 67 -14.62 -7.66 -6.49
CA SER A 67 -13.61 -8.05 -7.47
C SER A 67 -13.18 -6.86 -8.30
N GLY A 68 -11.88 -6.79 -8.61
CA GLY A 68 -11.32 -5.69 -9.36
C GLY A 68 -9.98 -6.00 -10.01
N SER A 69 -9.38 -4.94 -10.55
CA SER A 69 -8.04 -4.94 -11.12
C SER A 69 -7.32 -3.66 -10.79
N TRP A 70 -5.99 -3.68 -10.88
CA TRP A 70 -5.19 -2.49 -10.69
C TRP A 70 -4.19 -2.29 -11.84
N TYR A 71 -3.83 -1.04 -12.08
CA TYR A 71 -2.85 -0.65 -13.09
C TYR A 71 -2.08 0.60 -12.65
N GLU A 72 -0.95 0.87 -13.33
CA GLU A 72 -0.21 2.11 -13.11
C GLU A 72 -0.73 3.20 -14.02
N ASP A 73 -0.90 4.41 -13.49
CA ASP A 73 -1.11 5.63 -14.27
C ASP A 73 -0.33 6.80 -13.66
N ALA A 74 0.58 7.39 -14.43
CA ALA A 74 1.40 8.53 -14.03
C ALA A 74 2.07 8.38 -12.64
N GLY A 75 2.63 7.19 -12.34
CA GLY A 75 3.28 6.88 -11.06
C GLY A 75 2.31 6.69 -9.88
N LYS A 76 1.02 6.49 -10.16
CA LYS A 76 -0.01 6.09 -9.19
C LYS A 76 -0.47 4.68 -9.51
N ILE A 77 -0.97 4.00 -8.49
CA ILE A 77 -1.64 2.71 -8.64
C ILE A 77 -3.14 2.96 -8.57
N CYS A 78 -3.82 2.68 -9.67
CA CYS A 78 -5.26 2.90 -9.81
C CYS A 78 -5.99 1.57 -9.77
N PHE A 79 -7.04 1.51 -8.96
CA PHE A 79 -7.90 0.35 -8.78
C PHE A 79 -9.25 0.59 -9.44
N THR A 80 -9.76 -0.42 -10.14
CA THR A 80 -11.11 -0.46 -10.70
C THR A 80 -11.82 -1.69 -10.18
N TYR A 81 -13.08 -1.54 -9.78
CA TYR A 81 -13.89 -2.63 -9.25
C TYR A 81 -15.10 -2.86 -10.16
N ASP A 82 -15.55 -4.12 -10.26
CA ASP A 82 -16.60 -4.50 -11.23
C ASP A 82 -17.93 -3.74 -10.99
N GLU A 83 -18.21 -3.40 -9.73
CA GLU A 83 -19.41 -2.61 -9.34
C GLU A 83 -19.23 -1.10 -9.52
N ASN A 84 -18.00 -0.59 -9.57
CA ASN A 84 -17.71 0.83 -9.75
C ASN A 84 -16.50 1.02 -10.68
N PRO A 85 -16.73 1.31 -11.96
CA PRO A 85 -15.65 1.43 -12.94
C PRO A 85 -14.83 2.72 -12.79
N THR A 86 -15.20 3.62 -11.87
CA THR A 86 -14.44 4.84 -11.60
C THR A 86 -13.10 4.47 -10.93
N PRO A 87 -11.95 4.78 -11.56
CA PRO A 87 -10.67 4.42 -10.99
C PRO A 87 -10.40 5.17 -9.68
N GLN A 88 -9.94 4.44 -8.66
CA GLN A 88 -9.46 4.98 -7.40
C GLN A 88 -7.93 4.93 -7.40
N CYS A 89 -7.28 6.08 -7.53
CA CYS A 89 -5.83 6.17 -7.67
C CYS A 89 -5.15 6.57 -6.37
N TRP A 90 -4.07 5.85 -6.06
CA TRP A 90 -3.31 5.98 -4.82
C TRP A 90 -1.81 6.05 -5.12
N ARG A 91 -1.08 6.74 -4.24
CA ARG A 91 0.38 6.62 -4.18
C ARG A 91 0.78 5.74 -3.02
N PHE A 92 1.67 4.80 -3.27
CA PHE A 92 2.15 3.86 -2.27
C PHE A 92 3.60 4.13 -1.94
N ARG A 93 3.94 4.02 -0.65
CA ARG A 93 5.31 3.99 -0.16
C ARG A 93 5.44 2.97 0.95
N GLU A 94 6.62 2.39 1.08
CA GLU A 94 6.92 1.51 2.21
C GLU A 94 7.34 2.35 3.42
N GLY A 95 6.59 2.21 4.52
CA GLY A 95 6.87 2.82 5.81
C GLY A 95 7.60 1.85 6.75
N ALA A 96 7.92 2.32 7.96
CA ALA A 96 8.61 1.50 8.96
C ALA A 96 7.80 0.28 9.45
N SER A 97 6.49 0.27 9.23
CA SER A 97 5.57 -0.76 9.73
C SER A 97 4.70 -1.39 8.63
N GLY A 98 5.07 -1.21 7.37
CA GLY A 98 4.34 -1.75 6.22
C GLY A 98 3.95 -0.67 5.21
N LEU A 99 3.03 -1.03 4.32
CA LEU A 99 2.61 -0.17 3.22
C LEU A 99 1.80 1.05 3.71
N ILE A 100 2.06 2.21 3.11
CA ILE A 100 1.25 3.42 3.31
C ILE A 100 0.63 3.81 1.98
N ALA A 101 -0.70 3.89 1.94
CA ALA A 101 -1.47 4.30 0.78
C ALA A 101 -2.00 5.73 0.97
N GLN A 102 -1.68 6.62 0.04
CA GLN A 102 -2.15 8.00 0.04
C GLN A 102 -3.14 8.19 -1.11
N PHE A 103 -4.38 8.57 -0.79
CA PHE A 103 -5.42 8.80 -1.79
C PHE A 103 -5.16 10.07 -2.60
N GLU A 104 -5.55 10.06 -3.87
CA GLU A 104 -5.46 11.24 -4.73
C GLU A 104 -6.50 12.32 -4.38
N ASN A 105 -6.05 13.58 -4.39
CA ASN A 105 -6.76 14.88 -4.39
C ASN A 105 -6.65 15.80 -3.14
N ASP A 106 -5.94 15.43 -2.08
CA ASP A 106 -5.66 16.39 -0.99
C ASP A 106 -4.31 16.12 -0.29
N PRO A 107 -3.38 17.08 -0.18
CA PRO A 107 -2.18 16.89 0.66
C PRO A 107 -2.50 16.78 2.16
N THR A 108 -3.75 17.02 2.58
CA THR A 108 -4.30 16.70 3.90
C THR A 108 -5.03 15.35 3.95
N THR A 109 -5.05 14.57 2.86
CA THR A 109 -5.91 13.38 2.74
C THR A 109 -5.57 12.30 3.76
N THR A 110 -6.65 11.61 4.15
CA THR A 110 -6.71 10.26 4.70
C THR A 110 -5.66 9.31 4.09
N GLU A 111 -4.66 8.97 4.89
CA GLU A 111 -3.75 7.85 4.61
C GLU A 111 -4.37 6.55 5.15
N LEU A 112 -4.19 5.47 4.39
CA LEU A 112 -4.40 4.12 4.88
C LEU A 112 -3.04 3.51 5.19
N TYR A 113 -2.91 2.93 6.37
CA TYR A 113 -1.71 2.25 6.82
C TYR A 113 -1.95 0.74 6.84
N GLU A 114 -0.96 -0.03 6.45
CA GLU A 114 -1.01 -1.48 6.64
C GLU A 114 -1.14 -1.83 8.13
N ALA A 115 -2.23 -2.51 8.48
CA ALA A 115 -2.52 -2.96 9.82
C ALA A 115 -1.79 -4.29 10.05
N GLN A 116 -0.68 -4.24 10.79
CA GLN A 116 0.03 -5.44 11.22
C GLN A 116 -0.82 -6.22 12.23
N ASN A 117 -1.12 -7.48 11.94
CA ASN A 117 -1.86 -8.39 12.82
C ASN A 117 -3.27 -7.87 13.20
N SER A 118 -4.13 -7.68 12.20
CA SER A 118 -5.51 -7.20 12.39
C SER A 118 -6.40 -8.12 13.24
N GLY A 119 -5.99 -9.37 13.50
CA GLY A 119 -6.79 -10.38 14.21
C GLY A 119 -8.12 -10.74 13.53
N GLN A 120 -8.35 -10.18 12.34
CA GLN A 120 -9.57 -10.33 11.55
C GLN A 120 -9.27 -11.23 10.35
N ASP A 121 -10.16 -12.17 10.10
CA ASP A 121 -10.04 -13.05 8.94
C ASP A 121 -10.62 -12.38 7.71
N PHE A 122 -9.85 -12.36 6.62
CA PHE A 122 -10.36 -11.96 5.32
C PHE A 122 -11.30 -13.04 4.79
N THR A 123 -12.60 -12.87 5.05
CA THR A 123 -13.63 -13.82 4.67
C THR A 123 -14.49 -13.24 3.55
N CYS A 124 -14.32 -13.77 2.35
CA CYS A 124 -15.29 -13.59 1.28
C CYS A 124 -16.33 -14.69 1.41
N LEU A 125 -17.52 -14.36 1.91
CA LEU A 125 -18.64 -15.28 1.86
C LEU A 125 -18.99 -15.43 0.37
N GLY A 126 -18.67 -16.60 -0.21
CA GLY A 126 -19.07 -16.93 -1.58
C GLY A 126 -20.58 -16.71 -1.78
N PRO A 127 -21.07 -16.67 -3.03
CA PRO A 127 -22.48 -16.40 -3.30
C PRO A 127 -23.34 -17.28 -2.40
N LYS A 128 -24.33 -16.70 -1.71
CA LYS A 128 -25.25 -17.44 -0.84
C LYS A 128 -25.96 -18.51 -1.68
N VAL A 129 -25.38 -19.71 -1.75
CA VAL A 129 -26.03 -20.87 -2.34
C VAL A 129 -27.01 -21.34 -1.28
N GLY A 130 -28.17 -20.70 -1.25
CA GLY A 130 -29.29 -21.12 -0.42
C GLY A 130 -29.74 -22.50 -0.88
N VAL A 131 -29.74 -23.46 0.04
CA VAL A 131 -30.48 -24.72 -0.09
C VAL A 131 -31.97 -24.49 0.11
#